data_AF-A0A3A6E9A3-F1
#
_entry.id   AF-A0A3A6E9A3-F1
#
_cell.length_a   1.000
_cell.length_b   1.000
_cell.length_c   1.000
_cell.angle_alpha   90.00
_cell.angle_beta   90.00
_cell.angle_gamma   90.00
#
_symmetry.space_group_name_H-M   'P 1'
#
loop_
_entity.id
_entity.type
_entity.pdbx_description
1 polymer ?
#
loop_
_entity_poly.entity_id
_entity_poly.type
_entity_poly.pdbx_seq_one_letter_code
_entity_poly.pdbx_strand_id
1 'polypeptide(L)'
;MLELHIPGEERWDERTNMFVYDEPVTLRLEYSLLSLSKWESKWHKPYLDENVKKTREETLDFVRCMTLTKGVDPTVYTRLRREDWLAIQRYMSDPMTAATFKDRKGGKKRARYQTADLFYAAMASYGIPFECEKWHLNRLLALIRACGEENLPPEKMGRHEQAAHIRALNAQRRAKFHSRG
;
A
#
# COMPACT_ATOMS: atom_id res chain seq x y z
N MET A 1 -1.72 12.50 -3.12
CA MET A 1 -1.18 12.78 -4.46
C MET A 1 0.21 13.38 -4.36
N LEU A 2 1.15 12.90 -5.17
CA LEU A 2 2.48 13.46 -5.32
C LEU A 2 2.53 14.29 -6.61
N GLU A 3 3.09 15.49 -6.55
CA GLU A 3 3.38 16.31 -7.74
C GLU A 3 4.89 16.37 -7.97
N LEU A 4 5.32 16.09 -9.20
CA LEU A 4 6.72 16.17 -9.63
C LEU A 4 6.83 17.14 -10.80
N HIS A 5 7.77 18.08 -10.72
CA HIS A 5 8.08 18.99 -11.80
C HIS A 5 9.29 18.47 -12.57
N ILE A 6 9.07 17.95 -13.78
CA ILE A 6 10.13 17.47 -14.65
C ILE A 6 10.56 18.62 -15.57
N PRO A 7 11.81 19.10 -15.46
CA PRO A 7 12.27 20.18 -16.31
C PRO A 7 12.32 19.74 -17.78
N GLY A 8 12.16 20.70 -18.67
CA GLY A 8 12.50 20.54 -20.08
C GLY A 8 13.99 20.23 -20.24
N GLU A 9 14.33 19.45 -21.25
CA GLU A 9 15.72 19.19 -21.63
C GLU A 9 15.95 19.61 -23.08
N GLU A 10 17.16 20.11 -23.35
CA GLU A 10 17.65 20.30 -24.71
C GLU A 10 18.30 19.00 -25.15
N ARG A 11 17.86 18.46 -26.28
CA ARG A 11 18.46 17.28 -26.91
C ARG A 11 18.86 17.59 -28.33
N TRP A 12 20.02 17.10 -28.73
CA TRP A 12 20.41 17.11 -30.14
C TRP A 12 19.74 15.95 -30.87
N ASP A 13 18.98 16.23 -31.93
CA ASP A 13 18.45 15.21 -32.82
C ASP A 13 19.37 15.07 -34.04
N GLU A 14 20.14 13.98 -34.08
CA GLU A 14 21.07 13.66 -35.17
C GLU A 14 20.37 13.44 -36.51
N ARG A 15 19.07 13.10 -36.53
CA ARG A 15 18.33 12.87 -37.78
C ARG A 15 18.00 14.17 -38.49
N THR A 16 17.71 15.22 -37.73
CA THR A 16 17.37 16.53 -38.26
C THR A 16 18.51 17.53 -38.14
N ASN A 17 19.61 17.17 -37.46
CA ASN A 17 20.73 18.07 -37.11
C ASN A 17 20.23 19.36 -36.45
N MET A 18 19.31 19.24 -35.50
CA MET A 18 18.73 20.37 -34.77
C MET A 18 18.61 20.08 -33.28
N PHE A 19 18.69 21.14 -32.47
CA PHE A 19 18.32 21.08 -31.06
C PHE A 19 16.80 21.03 -30.93
N VAL A 20 16.30 20.03 -30.22
CA VAL A 20 14.90 19.87 -29.84
C VAL A 20 14.78 20.20 -28.36
N TYR A 21 13.76 21.00 -28.04
CA TYR A 21 13.48 21.45 -26.69
C TYR A 21 12.25 20.72 -26.17
N ASP A 22 12.42 19.92 -25.13
CA ASP A 22 11.28 19.36 -24.43
C ASP A 22 10.66 20.41 -23.51
N GLU A 23 9.34 20.51 -23.50
CA GLU A 23 8.65 21.39 -22.55
C GLU A 23 8.73 20.83 -21.12
N PRO A 24 8.74 21.70 -20.09
CA PRO A 24 8.62 21.26 -18.71
C PRO A 24 7.23 20.66 -18.46
N VAL A 25 7.18 19.52 -17.75
CA VAL A 25 5.94 18.78 -17.49
C VAL A 25 5.76 18.57 -16.00
N THR A 26 4.55 18.86 -15.51
CA THR A 26 4.16 18.52 -14.14
C THR A 26 3.41 17.18 -14.11
N LEU A 27 4.02 16.19 -13.47
CA LEU A 27 3.43 14.86 -13.27
C LEU A 27 2.66 14.83 -11.96
N ARG A 28 1.38 14.47 -12.02
CA ARG A 28 0.56 14.14 -10.86
C ARG A 28 0.49 12.63 -10.72
N LEU A 29 0.99 12.10 -9.61
CA LEU A 29 1.08 10.68 -9.33
C LEU A 29 0.21 10.30 -8.14
N GLU A 30 -0.48 9.17 -8.23
CA GLU A 30 -1.22 8.57 -7.14
C GLU A 30 -0.93 7.07 -7.05
N TYR A 31 -0.36 6.67 -5.91
CA TYR A 31 -0.10 5.28 -5.58
C TYR A 31 -1.40 4.67 -5.06
N SER A 32 -2.16 4.03 -5.94
CA SER A 32 -3.54 3.61 -5.72
C SER A 32 -3.76 2.14 -6.09
N LEU A 33 -4.87 1.54 -5.65
CA LEU A 33 -5.25 0.18 -6.07
C LEU A 33 -5.45 0.11 -7.59
N LEU A 34 -5.99 1.18 -8.19
CA LEU A 34 -6.12 1.28 -9.64
C LEU A 34 -4.75 1.22 -10.35
N SER A 35 -3.75 1.94 -9.84
CA SER A 35 -2.39 1.89 -10.39
C SER A 35 -1.74 0.52 -10.25
N LEU A 36 -1.99 -0.17 -9.12
CA LEU A 36 -1.56 -1.54 -8.88
C LEU A 36 -2.21 -2.50 -9.88
N SER A 37 -3.54 -2.47 -9.99
CA SER A 37 -4.32 -3.32 -10.90
C SER A 37 -3.84 -3.20 -12.35
N LYS A 38 -3.67 -1.98 -12.86
CA LYS A 38 -3.16 -1.74 -14.23
C LYS A 38 -1.81 -2.39 -14.47
N TRP A 39 -0.90 -2.27 -13.50
CA TRP A 39 0.44 -2.83 -13.63
C TRP A 39 0.42 -4.36 -13.58
N GLU A 40 -0.32 -4.94 -12.63
CA GLU A 40 -0.44 -6.40 -12.48
C GLU A 40 -1.14 -7.03 -13.69
N SER A 41 -2.16 -6.36 -14.25
CA SER A 41 -2.80 -6.80 -15.51
C SER A 41 -1.85 -6.77 -16.70
N LYS A 42 -0.90 -5.83 -16.74
CA LYS A 42 0.08 -5.74 -17.85
C LYS A 42 1.20 -6.77 -17.72
N TRP A 43 1.74 -6.95 -16.52
CA TRP A 43 2.95 -7.75 -16.29
C TRP A 43 2.66 -9.16 -15.78
N HIS A 44 1.42 -9.47 -15.39
CA HIS A 44 1.00 -10.75 -14.83
C HIS A 44 1.85 -11.20 -13.62
N LYS A 45 2.24 -10.23 -12.79
CA LYS A 45 3.10 -10.43 -11.61
C LYS A 45 2.49 -9.77 -10.38
N PRO A 46 2.63 -10.34 -9.18
CA PRO A 46 2.23 -9.69 -7.94
C PRO A 46 3.24 -8.59 -7.58
N TYR A 47 2.82 -7.32 -7.63
CA TYR A 47 3.75 -6.20 -7.41
C TYR A 47 4.23 -6.15 -5.95
N LEU A 48 3.36 -6.46 -5.00
CA LEU A 48 3.65 -6.35 -3.56
C LEU A 48 4.45 -7.55 -3.03
N ASP A 49 4.70 -8.57 -3.83
CA ASP A 49 5.57 -9.69 -3.42
C ASP A 49 7.04 -9.23 -3.45
N GLU A 50 7.69 -9.30 -2.29
CA GLU A 50 9.11 -8.97 -2.10
C GLU A 50 10.02 -9.96 -2.84
N ASN A 51 9.57 -11.19 -3.08
CA ASN A 51 10.35 -12.21 -3.80
C ASN A 51 10.34 -11.98 -5.32
N VAL A 52 9.38 -11.21 -5.83
CA VAL A 52 9.27 -10.90 -7.25
C VAL A 52 10.19 -9.73 -7.58
N LYS A 53 11.31 -10.06 -8.24
CA LYS A 53 12.24 -9.08 -8.80
C LYS A 53 11.57 -8.27 -9.90
N LYS A 54 11.78 -6.96 -9.84
CA LYS A 54 11.23 -5.99 -10.79
C LYS A 54 12.37 -5.45 -11.66
N THR A 55 12.18 -5.47 -12.97
CA THR A 55 13.12 -4.87 -13.92
C THR A 55 13.01 -3.33 -13.87
N ARG A 56 13.98 -2.64 -14.48
CA ARG A 56 13.93 -1.18 -14.59
C ARG A 56 12.70 -0.72 -15.40
N GLU A 57 12.38 -1.43 -16.48
CA GLU A 57 11.21 -1.17 -17.32
C GLU A 57 9.91 -1.33 -16.54
N GLU A 58 9.79 -2.43 -15.80
CA GLU A 58 8.66 -2.71 -14.91
C GLU A 58 8.47 -1.61 -13.86
N THR A 59 9.56 -1.16 -13.27
CA THR A 59 9.54 -0.09 -12.26
C THR A 59 9.09 1.25 -12.86
N LEU A 60 9.57 1.57 -14.07
CA LEU A 60 9.20 2.79 -14.80
C LEU A 60 7.74 2.74 -15.26
N ASP A 61 7.29 1.58 -15.74
CA ASP A 61 5.88 1.38 -16.09
C ASP A 61 4.96 1.50 -14.88
N PHE A 62 5.42 1.13 -13.67
CA PHE A 62 4.63 1.37 -12.48
C PHE A 62 4.39 2.86 -12.23
N VAL A 63 5.40 3.71 -12.43
CA VAL A 63 5.25 5.17 -12.36
C VAL A 63 4.25 5.68 -13.39
N ARG A 64 4.25 5.12 -14.60
CA ARG A 64 3.24 5.43 -15.62
C ARG A 64 1.84 5.04 -15.17
N CYS A 65 1.67 3.86 -14.56
CA CYS A 65 0.38 3.41 -14.03
C CYS A 65 -0.14 4.30 -12.88
N MET A 66 0.75 4.90 -12.09
CA MET A 66 0.41 5.88 -11.04
C MET A 66 0.07 7.26 -11.59
N THR A 67 0.39 7.56 -12.86
CA THR A 67 0.23 8.90 -13.41
C THR A 67 -1.23 9.22 -13.70
N LEU A 68 -1.69 10.36 -13.17
CA LEU A 68 -3.02 10.91 -13.37
C LEU A 68 -3.05 11.97 -14.48
N THR A 69 -1.92 12.64 -14.74
CA THR A 69 -1.78 13.59 -15.84
C THR A 69 -2.02 12.87 -17.18
N LYS A 70 -2.95 13.37 -17.99
CA LYS A 70 -3.29 12.77 -19.29
C LYS A 70 -2.33 13.26 -20.38
N GLY A 71 -2.06 12.41 -21.37
CA GLY A 71 -1.30 12.80 -22.57
C GLY A 71 0.21 13.01 -22.35
N VAL A 72 0.78 12.45 -21.28
CA VAL A 72 2.20 12.57 -20.97
C VAL A 72 3.02 11.71 -21.94
N ASP A 73 4.01 12.32 -22.59
CA ASP A 73 4.93 11.61 -23.48
C ASP A 73 5.78 10.57 -22.70
N PRO A 74 5.92 9.32 -23.20
CA PRO A 74 6.74 8.28 -22.58
C PRO A 74 8.19 8.67 -22.24
N THR A 75 8.78 9.63 -22.97
CA THR A 75 10.14 10.18 -22.78
C THR A 75 10.26 11.04 -21.53
N VAL A 76 9.16 11.58 -20.98
CA VAL A 76 9.18 12.32 -19.71
C VAL A 76 9.66 11.40 -18.58
N TYR A 77 9.21 10.14 -18.59
CA TYR A 77 9.59 9.16 -17.55
C TYR A 77 11.05 8.71 -17.65
N THR A 78 11.68 8.82 -18.82
CA THR A 78 13.11 8.49 -18.97
C THR A 78 14.01 9.58 -18.41
N ARG A 79 13.49 10.81 -18.26
CA ARG A 79 14.17 11.97 -17.67
C ARG A 79 14.08 12.05 -16.14
N LEU A 80 13.38 11.09 -15.50
CA LEU A 80 13.26 11.06 -14.04
C LEU A 80 14.65 10.93 -13.39
N ARG A 81 15.00 11.93 -12.57
CA ARG A 81 16.26 11.99 -11.85
C ARG A 81 16.17 11.19 -10.57
N ARG A 82 17.32 10.95 -9.95
CA ARG A 82 17.40 10.21 -8.66
C ARG A 82 16.51 10.82 -7.58
N GLU A 83 16.43 12.15 -7.53
CA GLU A 83 15.60 12.88 -6.56
C GLU A 83 14.10 12.60 -6.75
N ASP A 84 13.64 12.53 -8.01
CA ASP A 84 12.26 12.20 -8.36
C ASP A 84 11.91 10.78 -7.91
N TRP A 85 12.81 9.83 -8.17
CA TRP A 85 12.67 8.44 -7.70
C TRP A 85 12.60 8.34 -6.17
N LEU A 86 13.45 9.08 -5.46
CA LEU A 86 13.42 9.14 -3.99
C LEU A 86 12.12 9.74 -3.48
N ALA A 87 11.59 10.78 -4.14
CA ALA A 87 10.30 11.38 -3.79
C ALA A 87 9.15 10.39 -4.00
N ILE A 88 9.14 9.64 -5.10
CA ILE A 88 8.16 8.58 -5.39
C ILE A 88 8.23 7.49 -4.32
N GLN A 89 9.44 6.98 -4.03
CA GLN A 89 9.61 5.94 -3.01
C GLN A 89 9.14 6.40 -1.64
N ARG A 90 9.49 7.64 -1.24
CA ARG A 90 9.05 8.23 0.02
C ARG A 90 7.52 8.31 0.08
N TYR A 91 6.90 8.80 -1.00
CA TYR A 91 5.45 8.89 -1.10
C TYR A 91 4.78 7.52 -0.98
N MET A 92 5.26 6.51 -1.71
CA MET A 92 4.73 5.14 -1.64
C MET A 92 4.92 4.50 -0.26
N SER A 93 5.97 4.86 0.46
CA SER A 93 6.24 4.34 1.80
C SER A 93 5.43 5.03 2.90
N ASP A 94 4.77 6.14 2.61
CA ASP A 94 3.98 6.88 3.59
C ASP A 94 2.76 6.04 4.02
N PRO A 95 2.58 5.76 5.33
CA PRO A 95 1.45 4.96 5.80
C PRO A 95 0.09 5.61 5.50
N MET A 96 0.00 6.93 5.30
CA MET A 96 -1.22 7.69 5.03
C MET A 96 -2.36 7.46 6.03
N THR A 97 -2.04 6.96 7.23
CA THR A 97 -3.00 6.69 8.31
C THR A 97 -2.31 6.75 9.67
N ALA A 98 -3.07 7.11 10.70
CA ALA A 98 -2.66 7.05 12.10
C ALA A 98 -2.94 5.67 12.75
N ALA A 99 -3.56 4.74 12.02
CA ALA A 99 -3.91 3.43 12.56
C ALA A 99 -2.65 2.62 12.92
N THR A 100 -2.50 2.29 14.20
CA THR A 100 -1.43 1.41 14.70
C THR A 100 -1.97 0.01 14.91
N PHE A 101 -1.37 -0.97 14.24
CA PHE A 101 -1.76 -2.36 14.40
C PHE A 101 -0.71 -3.11 15.20
N LYS A 102 -1.14 -3.85 16.23
CA LYS A 102 -0.23 -4.70 17.00
C LYS A 102 0.17 -5.92 16.15
N ASP A 103 1.47 -6.19 16.06
CA ASP A 103 1.94 -7.44 15.46
C ASP A 103 1.58 -8.61 16.38
N ARG A 104 0.62 -9.44 15.94
CA ARG A 104 0.28 -10.68 16.63
C ARG A 104 1.44 -11.66 16.52
N LYS A 105 2.08 -11.97 17.65
CA LYS A 105 3.10 -13.02 17.75
C LYS A 105 2.52 -14.35 17.27
N GLY A 106 3.06 -14.91 16.19
CA GLY A 106 2.71 -16.23 15.68
C GLY A 106 1.58 -16.27 14.63
N GLY A 107 1.01 -15.13 14.24
CA GLY A 107 0.14 -15.08 13.06
C GLY A 107 0.95 -15.38 11.80
N LYS A 108 0.53 -16.34 10.98
CA LYS A 108 1.14 -16.60 9.66
C LYS A 108 1.31 -15.26 8.94
N LYS A 109 2.55 -14.88 8.63
CA LYS A 109 2.89 -13.64 7.91
C LYS A 109 2.01 -13.54 6.66
N ARG A 110 1.07 -12.59 6.66
CA ARG A 110 0.49 -11.83 5.53
C ARG A 110 0.47 -12.48 4.12
N ALA A 111 0.20 -13.77 3.99
CA ALA A 111 0.20 -14.42 2.66
C ALA A 111 -1.10 -14.17 1.87
N ARG A 112 -2.15 -13.61 2.49
CA ARG A 112 -3.49 -13.68 1.91
C ARG A 112 -3.87 -12.58 0.93
N TYR A 113 -3.15 -11.46 0.88
CA TYR A 113 -3.47 -10.34 -0.02
C TYR A 113 -2.19 -9.75 -0.61
N GLN A 114 -1.82 -10.19 -1.81
CA GLN A 114 -0.62 -9.70 -2.51
C GLN A 114 -0.93 -9.08 -3.89
N THR A 115 -2.15 -9.27 -4.40
CA THR A 115 -2.57 -8.79 -5.72
C THR A 115 -3.81 -7.90 -5.62
N ALA A 116 -4.01 -7.07 -6.64
CA ALA A 116 -5.15 -6.17 -6.77
C ALA A 116 -6.48 -6.90 -6.65
N ASP A 117 -6.65 -8.04 -7.33
CA ASP A 117 -7.89 -8.82 -7.30
C ASP A 117 -8.27 -9.28 -5.89
N LEU A 118 -7.28 -9.68 -5.10
CA LEU A 118 -7.49 -10.07 -3.71
C LEU A 118 -7.91 -8.87 -2.84
N PHE A 119 -7.39 -7.67 -3.13
CA PHE A 119 -7.87 -6.45 -2.47
C PHE A 119 -9.29 -6.08 -2.90
N TYR A 120 -9.63 -6.16 -4.19
CA TYR A 120 -11.00 -5.93 -4.66
C TYR A 120 -11.99 -6.93 -4.06
N ALA A 121 -11.61 -8.21 -3.97
CA ALA A 121 -12.42 -9.23 -3.31
C ALA A 121 -12.62 -8.92 -1.81
N ALA A 122 -11.59 -8.45 -1.12
CA ALA A 122 -11.69 -8.01 0.27
C ALA A 122 -12.61 -6.78 0.41
N MET A 123 -12.49 -5.80 -0.49
CA MET A 123 -13.37 -4.63 -0.53
C MET A 123 -14.84 -5.05 -0.69
N ALA A 124 -15.13 -5.93 -1.64
CA ALA A 124 -16.48 -6.46 -1.84
C ALA A 124 -16.99 -7.22 -0.59
N SER A 125 -16.13 -8.02 0.04
CA SER A 125 -16.49 -8.80 1.24
C SER A 125 -16.81 -7.92 2.45
N TYR A 126 -16.11 -6.80 2.60
CA TYR A 126 -16.30 -5.86 3.71
C TYR A 126 -17.28 -4.72 3.38
N GLY A 127 -17.86 -4.69 2.18
CA GLY A 127 -18.74 -3.61 1.74
C GLY A 127 -18.03 -2.25 1.57
N ILE A 128 -16.72 -2.27 1.29
CA ILE A 128 -15.95 -1.06 1.01
C ILE A 128 -16.29 -0.57 -0.41
N PRO A 129 -16.70 0.69 -0.59
CA PRO A 129 -17.02 1.24 -1.90
C PRO A 129 -15.81 1.20 -2.85
N PHE A 130 -16.02 0.83 -4.12
CA PHE A 130 -14.92 0.72 -5.10
C PHE A 130 -14.30 2.06 -5.46
N GLU A 131 -14.93 3.20 -5.16
CA GLU A 131 -14.33 4.53 -5.28
C GLU A 131 -13.06 4.67 -4.45
N CYS A 132 -12.93 3.92 -3.35
CA CYS A 132 -11.72 3.86 -2.53
C CYS A 132 -10.51 3.27 -3.26
N GLU A 133 -10.68 2.66 -4.45
CA GLU A 133 -9.57 2.19 -5.27
C GLU A 133 -8.61 3.31 -5.69
N LYS A 134 -9.09 4.57 -5.70
CA LYS A 134 -8.35 5.78 -6.06
C LYS A 134 -7.61 6.38 -4.86
N TRP A 135 -7.87 5.90 -3.66
CA TRP A 135 -7.14 6.35 -2.47
C TRP A 135 -5.70 5.87 -2.54
N HIS A 136 -4.86 6.50 -1.72
CA HIS A 136 -3.52 6.00 -1.51
C HIS A 136 -3.57 4.54 -1.04
N LEU A 137 -2.77 3.67 -1.64
CA LEU A 137 -2.85 2.23 -1.44
C LEU A 137 -2.65 1.88 0.04
N ASN A 138 -1.66 2.44 0.72
CA ASN A 138 -1.42 2.14 2.14
C ASN A 138 -2.61 2.50 3.03
N ARG A 139 -3.35 3.58 2.71
CA ARG A 139 -4.56 3.96 3.43
C ARG A 139 -5.67 2.93 3.21
N LEU A 140 -5.87 2.45 1.98
CA LEU A 140 -6.83 1.40 1.67
C LEU A 140 -6.45 0.08 2.34
N LEU A 141 -5.18 -0.31 2.30
CA LEU A 141 -4.68 -1.53 2.95
C LEU A 141 -4.88 -1.47 4.47
N ALA A 142 -4.69 -0.31 5.08
CA ALA A 142 -4.99 -0.12 6.49
C ALA A 142 -6.49 -0.26 6.79
N LEU A 143 -7.38 0.28 5.96
CA LEU A 143 -8.82 0.12 6.11
C LEU A 143 -9.23 -1.36 5.99
N ILE A 144 -8.76 -2.05 4.94
CA ILE A 144 -9.00 -3.49 4.74
C ILE A 144 -8.52 -4.29 5.96
N ARG A 145 -7.35 -3.93 6.51
CA ARG A 145 -6.82 -4.57 7.72
C ARG A 145 -7.70 -4.30 8.94
N ALA A 146 -8.16 -3.07 9.15
CA ALA A 146 -9.03 -2.72 10.26
C ALA A 146 -10.36 -3.50 10.19
N CYS A 147 -11.02 -3.51 9.02
CA CYS A 147 -12.22 -4.32 8.79
C CYS A 147 -11.96 -5.81 9.02
N GLY A 148 -10.78 -6.31 8.62
CA GLY A 148 -10.36 -7.67 8.88
C GLY A 148 -10.21 -7.98 10.37
N GLU A 149 -9.59 -7.09 11.14
CA GLU A 149 -9.37 -7.26 12.58
C GLU A 149 -10.67 -7.19 13.39
N GLU A 150 -11.62 -6.34 13.01
CA GLU A 150 -12.96 -6.26 13.64
C GLU A 150 -13.82 -7.50 13.37
N ASN A 151 -13.68 -8.09 12.18
CA ASN A 151 -14.40 -9.32 11.80
C ASN A 151 -13.75 -10.60 12.31
N LEU A 152 -12.58 -10.54 12.97
CA LEU A 152 -11.97 -11.71 13.58
C LEU A 152 -12.78 -12.13 14.81
N PRO A 153 -13.02 -13.44 15.01
CA PRO A 153 -13.59 -13.90 16.27
C PRO A 153 -12.69 -13.47 17.43
N PRO A 154 -13.27 -13.06 18.58
CA PRO A 154 -12.50 -12.60 19.72
C PRO A 154 -11.44 -13.64 20.10
N GLU A 155 -10.24 -13.15 20.39
CA GLU A 155 -9.09 -14.01 20.70
C GLU A 155 -9.47 -14.91 21.89
N LYS A 156 -9.48 -16.23 21.67
CA LYS A 156 -9.67 -17.18 22.78
C LYS A 156 -8.52 -16.96 23.75
N MET A 157 -8.82 -16.47 24.95
CA MET A 157 -7.83 -16.25 26.01
C MET A 157 -6.93 -17.49 26.12
N GLY A 158 -5.62 -17.28 26.15
CA GLY A 158 -4.68 -18.39 26.34
C GLY A 158 -4.93 -19.09 27.68
N ARG A 159 -4.61 -20.39 27.80
CA ARG A 159 -4.81 -21.14 29.07
C ARG A 159 -4.20 -20.44 30.30
N HIS A 160 -3.05 -19.78 30.11
CA HIS A 160 -2.39 -19.04 31.18
C HIS A 160 -3.14 -17.76 31.57
N GLU A 161 -3.63 -16.99 30.60
CA GLU A 161 -4.46 -15.80 30.85
C GLU A 161 -5.81 -16.18 31.47
N GLN A 162 -6.43 -17.27 31.02
CA GLN A 162 -7.64 -17.82 31.64
C GLN A 162 -7.38 -18.17 33.11
N ALA A 163 -6.28 -18.87 33.40
CA ALA A 163 -5.92 -19.23 34.77
C ALA A 163 -5.63 -17.99 35.64
N ALA A 164 -4.97 -16.96 35.11
CA ALA A 164 -4.72 -15.70 35.80
C ALA A 164 -6.02 -14.93 36.08
N HIS A 165 -6.93 -14.89 35.10
CA HIS A 165 -8.23 -14.26 35.24
C HIS A 165 -9.12 -14.97 36.26
N ILE A 166 -9.17 -16.30 36.24
CA ILE A 166 -9.89 -17.11 37.24
C ILE A 166 -9.30 -16.87 38.65
N ARG A 167 -7.97 -16.81 38.77
CA ARG A 167 -7.31 -16.48 40.06
C ARG A 167 -7.73 -15.10 40.58
N ALA A 168 -7.73 -14.08 39.71
CA ALA A 168 -8.16 -12.73 40.07
C ALA A 168 -9.64 -12.69 40.49
N LEU A 169 -10.51 -13.37 39.76
CA LEU A 169 -11.94 -13.46 40.06
C LEU A 169 -12.19 -14.16 41.41
N ASN A 170 -11.48 -15.26 41.67
CA ASN A 170 -11.55 -15.98 42.95
C ASN A 170 -11.00 -15.15 44.12
N ALA A 171 -9.96 -14.33 43.90
CA ALA A 171 -9.48 -13.39 44.90
C ALA A 171 -10.54 -12.32 45.22
N GLN A 172 -11.19 -11.73 44.21
CA GLN A 172 -12.28 -10.77 44.41
C GLN A 172 -13.47 -11.38 45.15
N ARG A 173 -13.87 -12.60 44.81
CA ARG A 173 -14.98 -13.31 45.48
C ARG A 173 -14.66 -13.59 46.95
N ARG A 174 -13.45 -14.08 47.24
CA ARG A 174 -13.00 -14.31 48.63
C ARG A 174 -12.97 -13.02 49.44
N ALA A 175 -12.52 -11.92 48.83
CA ALA A 175 -12.56 -10.61 49.48
C ALA A 175 -14.00 -10.13 49.76
N LYS A 176 -14.93 -10.34 48.82
CA LYS A 176 -16.34 -9.95 48.96
C LYS A 176 -17.11 -10.77 50.00
N PHE A 177 -16.87 -12.08 50.05
CA PHE A 177 -17.60 -13.00 50.93
C PHE A 177 -16.85 -13.33 52.22
N HIS A 178 -15.69 -12.70 52.46
CA HIS A 178 -14.78 -12.97 53.58
C HIS A 178 -14.49 -14.48 53.76
N SER A 179 -14.51 -15.25 52.67
CA SER A 179 -14.27 -16.70 52.72
C SER A 179 -12.79 -16.99 52.48
N ARG A 180 -12.27 -18.02 53.16
CA ARG A 180 -10.90 -18.54 52.97
C ARG A 180 -10.85 -19.67 51.93
N GLY A 181 -12.00 -20.14 51.49
CA GLY A 181 -12.26 -21.15 50.46
C GLY A 181 -13.60 -20.88 49.83
#